data_AF-A0A1Z4QSL9-F1
#
_entry.id   AF-A0A1Z4QSL9-F1
#
_cell.length_a   1.000
_cell.length_b   1.000
_cell.length_c   1.000
_cell.angle_alpha   90.00
_cell.angle_beta   90.00
_cell.angle_gamma   90.00
#
_symmetry.space_group_name_H-M   'P 1'
#
loop_
_entity.id
_entity.type
_entity.pdbx_description
1 polymer ?
#
loop_
_entity_poly.entity_id
_entity_poly.type
_entity_poly.pdbx_seq_one_letter_code
_entity_poly.pdbx_strand_id
1 'polypeptide(L)'
;MLEAIAVAWLLLFFGDFLSTFIYHVPEHVFGSLHLTTHHSWKKDFRHYAILTLNTQVLLDGILGALPYLLMAAVLWSFSPIGVIAGLLLGQFHVWWRHVIALGWQTPKPVVILCQFLFITTPEQHWLHHQKTNVGFGDIFTFFEQPAKTWMRWLRLLRIHLRYPSVPGASN
;
A
#
# COMPACT_ATOMS: atom_id res chain seq x y z
N MET A 1 -25.63 -6.15 11.59
CA MET A 1 -25.04 -4.80 11.38
C MET A 1 -23.64 -4.70 11.98
N LEU A 2 -23.45 -4.99 13.27
CA LEU A 2 -22.11 -4.98 13.91
C LEU A 2 -21.13 -5.96 13.25
N GLU A 3 -21.58 -7.16 12.88
CA GLU A 3 -20.75 -8.14 12.16
C GLU A 3 -20.24 -7.61 10.82
N ALA A 4 -21.09 -6.94 10.04
CA ALA A 4 -20.69 -6.35 8.77
C ALA A 4 -19.66 -5.24 8.96
N ILE A 5 -19.82 -4.40 9.99
CA ILE A 5 -18.84 -3.36 10.35
C ILE A 5 -17.51 -4.00 10.76
N ALA A 6 -17.55 -5.02 11.64
CA ALA A 6 -16.36 -5.73 12.09
C ALA A 6 -15.63 -6.41 10.93
N VAL A 7 -16.35 -7.12 10.04
CA VAL A 7 -15.77 -7.76 8.87
C VAL A 7 -15.17 -6.76 7.90
N ALA A 8 -15.84 -5.62 7.66
CA ALA A 8 -15.27 -4.54 6.84
C ALA A 8 -13.95 -4.02 7.42
N TRP A 9 -13.91 -3.77 8.73
CA TRP A 9 -12.69 -3.35 9.43
C TRP A 9 -11.58 -4.40 9.38
N LEU A 10 -11.89 -5.67 9.60
CA LEU A 10 -10.91 -6.77 9.50
C LEU A 10 -10.37 -6.88 8.08
N LEU A 11 -11.22 -6.76 7.06
CA LEU A 11 -10.80 -6.78 5.67
C LEU A 11 -9.83 -5.64 5.37
N LEU A 12 -10.15 -4.40 5.78
CA LEU A 12 -9.28 -3.25 5.56
C LEU A 12 -7.96 -3.41 6.29
N PHE A 13 -7.99 -3.82 7.57
CA PHE A 13 -6.80 -3.97 8.39
C PHE A 13 -5.86 -5.05 7.84
N PHE A 14 -6.36 -6.26 7.61
CA PHE A 14 -5.53 -7.36 7.11
C PHE A 14 -5.15 -7.17 5.64
N GLY A 15 -6.04 -6.60 4.82
CA GLY A 15 -5.73 -6.25 3.44
C GLY A 15 -4.57 -5.25 3.36
N ASP A 16 -4.61 -4.17 4.16
CA ASP A 16 -3.53 -3.19 4.22
C ASP A 16 -2.24 -3.77 4.82
N PHE A 17 -2.34 -4.58 5.87
CA PHE A 17 -1.19 -5.29 6.42
C PHE A 17 -0.49 -6.14 5.35
N LEU A 18 -1.24 -7.04 4.69
CA LEU A 18 -0.67 -7.93 3.69
C LEU A 18 -0.15 -7.14 2.48
N SER A 19 -0.89 -6.12 2.01
CA SER A 19 -0.44 -5.21 0.95
C SER A 19 0.87 -4.53 1.32
N THR A 20 0.95 -3.92 2.50
CA THR A 20 2.12 -3.17 2.94
C THR A 20 3.34 -4.08 3.12
N PHE A 21 3.22 -5.17 3.86
CA PHE A 21 4.38 -5.97 4.30
C PHE A 21 4.79 -7.08 3.33
N ILE A 22 3.86 -7.62 2.55
CA ILE A 22 4.13 -8.76 1.66
C ILE A 22 4.28 -8.33 0.21
N TYR A 23 3.56 -7.29 -0.22
CA TYR A 23 3.63 -6.81 -1.60
C TYR A 23 4.47 -5.53 -1.72
N HIS A 24 3.99 -4.44 -1.13
CA HIS A 24 4.49 -3.09 -1.37
C HIS A 24 5.94 -2.92 -0.91
N VAL A 25 6.26 -3.18 0.36
CA VAL A 25 7.63 -3.02 0.88
C VAL A 25 8.63 -3.96 0.19
N PRO A 26 8.35 -5.26 -0.03
CA PRO A 26 9.21 -6.12 -0.83
C PRO A 26 9.44 -5.61 -2.25
N GLU A 27 8.43 -5.06 -2.91
CA GLU A 27 8.56 -4.53 -4.26
C GLU A 27 9.45 -3.27 -4.32
N HIS A 28 9.45 -2.44 -3.26
CA HIS A 28 10.43 -1.35 -3.10
C HIS A 28 11.88 -1.83 -2.96
N VAL A 29 12.10 -3.07 -2.53
CA VAL A 29 13.44 -3.61 -2.28
C VAL A 29 13.94 -4.51 -3.39
N PHE A 30 13.12 -5.43 -3.90
CA PHE A 30 13.53 -6.47 -4.84
C PHE A 30 13.01 -6.26 -6.25
N GLY A 31 11.85 -5.64 -6.39
CA GLY A 31 11.21 -5.50 -7.68
C GLY A 31 11.40 -4.15 -8.33
N SER A 32 10.64 -3.96 -9.40
CA SER A 32 10.72 -2.79 -10.27
C SER A 32 9.37 -2.42 -10.87
N LEU A 33 8.36 -3.30 -10.81
CA LEU A 33 7.05 -3.03 -11.41
C LEU A 33 6.46 -1.80 -10.72
N HIS A 34 6.16 -1.90 -9.43
CA HIS A 34 5.61 -0.79 -8.64
C HIS A 34 6.46 0.49 -8.71
N LEU A 35 7.78 0.36 -8.73
CA LEU A 35 8.68 1.51 -8.84
C LEU A 35 8.56 2.21 -10.21
N THR A 36 8.38 1.45 -11.29
CA THR A 36 8.29 1.98 -12.66
C THR A 36 6.89 2.47 -13.02
N THR A 37 5.84 1.85 -12.49
CA THR A 37 4.44 2.20 -12.78
C THR A 37 3.88 3.21 -11.78
N HIS A 38 4.17 3.08 -10.49
CA HIS A 38 3.65 3.95 -9.44
C HIS A 38 4.63 5.05 -8.98
N HIS A 39 5.94 4.79 -8.93
CA HIS A 39 6.93 5.79 -8.46
C HIS A 39 7.75 6.49 -9.56
N SER A 40 7.54 6.20 -10.84
CA SER A 40 8.32 6.81 -11.92
C SER A 40 8.29 8.34 -11.89
N TRP A 41 9.44 8.95 -12.17
CA TRP A 41 9.61 10.41 -12.22
C TRP A 41 8.79 11.08 -13.33
N LYS A 42 8.45 10.33 -14.40
CA LYS A 42 7.57 10.81 -15.47
C LYS A 42 6.12 10.84 -14.94
N LYS A 43 5.74 11.98 -14.37
CA LYS A 43 4.46 12.23 -13.67
C LYS A 43 3.22 11.97 -14.52
N ASP A 44 3.36 11.95 -15.84
CA ASP A 44 2.26 11.73 -16.80
C ASP A 44 1.64 10.32 -16.67
N PHE A 45 2.42 9.33 -16.23
CA PHE A 45 1.94 7.96 -15.98
C PHE A 45 1.15 7.81 -14.67
N ARG A 46 1.31 8.76 -13.73
CA ARG A 46 0.73 8.69 -12.37
C ARG A 46 -0.77 8.97 -12.36
N HIS A 47 -1.33 9.48 -13.45
CA HIS A 47 -2.73 9.90 -13.56
C HIS A 47 -3.62 8.74 -14.03
N TYR A 48 -3.59 7.63 -13.30
CA TYR A 48 -4.50 6.48 -13.35
C TYR A 48 -4.13 5.30 -14.28
N ALA A 49 -4.09 4.12 -13.65
CA ALA A 49 -4.32 2.81 -14.28
C ALA A 49 -5.64 2.78 -15.08
N ILE A 50 -6.63 3.54 -14.62
CA ILE A 50 -7.99 3.60 -15.19
C ILE A 50 -8.02 4.30 -16.56
N LEU A 51 -7.10 5.26 -16.81
CA LEU A 51 -7.17 6.09 -18.02
C LEU A 51 -6.24 5.62 -19.14
N THR A 52 -5.20 4.84 -18.84
CA THR A 52 -4.11 4.56 -19.80
C THR A 52 -4.13 3.16 -20.40
N LEU A 53 -5.02 2.24 -19.94
CA LEU A 53 -5.09 0.82 -20.35
C LEU A 53 -3.72 0.11 -20.42
N ASN A 54 -2.72 0.63 -19.73
CA ASN A 54 -1.37 0.09 -19.74
C ASN A 54 -1.34 -1.19 -18.92
N THR A 55 -0.96 -2.30 -19.55
CA THR A 55 -0.99 -3.63 -18.92
C THR A 55 -0.11 -3.74 -17.69
N GLN A 56 1.03 -3.05 -17.63
CA GLN A 56 1.91 -3.05 -16.45
C GLN A 56 1.27 -2.30 -15.29
N VAL A 57 0.64 -1.15 -15.56
CA VAL A 57 -0.05 -0.35 -14.54
C VAL A 57 -1.29 -1.09 -14.02
N LEU A 58 -2.03 -1.77 -14.90
CA LEU A 58 -3.15 -2.63 -14.52
C LEU A 58 -2.68 -3.81 -13.66
N LEU A 59 -1.59 -4.47 -14.04
CA LEU A 59 -1.01 -5.57 -13.28
C LEU A 59 -0.58 -5.12 -11.88
N ASP A 60 0.12 -3.99 -11.76
CA ASP A 60 0.51 -3.42 -10.47
C ASP A 60 -0.71 -3.09 -9.59
N GLY A 61 -1.75 -2.51 -10.19
CA GLY A 61 -3.03 -2.28 -9.50
C GLY A 61 -3.70 -3.57 -9.02
N ILE A 62 -3.70 -4.63 -9.84
CA ILE A 62 -4.25 -5.95 -9.47
C ILE A 62 -3.43 -6.57 -8.34
N LEU A 63 -2.10 -6.54 -8.43
CA LEU A 63 -1.21 -7.11 -7.42
C LEU A 63 -1.31 -6.36 -6.09
N GLY A 64 -1.49 -5.03 -6.13
CA GLY A 64 -1.79 -4.23 -4.92
C GLY A 64 -3.17 -4.53 -4.32
N ALA A 65 -4.16 -4.89 -5.14
CA ALA A 65 -5.51 -5.25 -4.68
C ALA A 65 -5.62 -6.71 -4.21
N LEU A 66 -4.75 -7.61 -4.70
CA LEU A 66 -4.78 -9.05 -4.42
C LEU A 66 -4.86 -9.39 -2.91
N PRO A 67 -4.09 -8.74 -2.01
CA PRO A 67 -4.20 -8.97 -0.58
C PRO A 67 -5.61 -8.77 -0.02
N TYR A 68 -6.33 -7.73 -0.48
CA TYR A 68 -7.70 -7.46 -0.09
C TYR A 68 -8.68 -8.50 -0.65
N LEU A 69 -8.46 -8.97 -1.88
CA LEU A 69 -9.28 -10.02 -2.51
C LEU A 69 -9.10 -11.38 -1.83
N LEU A 70 -7.88 -11.72 -1.40
CA LEU A 70 -7.62 -12.92 -0.60
C LEU A 70 -8.35 -12.84 0.75
N MET A 71 -8.27 -11.70 1.43
CA MET A 71 -9.01 -11.50 2.68
C MET A 71 -10.53 -11.50 2.47
N ALA A 72 -11.01 -10.98 1.34
CA ALA A 72 -12.41 -11.04 0.96
C ALA A 72 -12.90 -12.49 0.86
N ALA A 73 -12.14 -13.38 0.22
CA ALA A 73 -12.49 -14.80 0.13
C ALA A 73 -12.53 -15.48 1.52
N VAL A 74 -11.56 -15.19 2.38
CA VAL A 74 -11.49 -15.74 3.75
C VAL A 74 -12.66 -15.24 4.61
N LEU A 75 -13.01 -13.96 4.50
CA LEU A 75 -14.02 -13.32 5.33
C LEU A 75 -15.46 -13.44 4.77
N TRP A 76 -15.61 -13.96 3.55
CA TRP A 76 -16.90 -14.01 2.84
C TRP A 76 -17.98 -14.74 3.63
N SER A 77 -17.64 -15.88 4.23
CA SER A 77 -18.59 -16.70 4.99
C SER A 77 -19.08 -16.03 6.28
N PHE A 78 -18.34 -15.05 6.82
CA PHE A 78 -18.73 -14.32 8.03
C PHE A 78 -19.72 -13.19 7.71
N SER A 79 -19.46 -12.38 6.68
CA SER A 79 -20.40 -11.36 6.23
C SER A 79 -20.09 -10.86 4.82
N PRO A 80 -20.83 -11.32 3.78
CA PRO A 80 -20.66 -10.81 2.41
C PRO A 80 -20.88 -9.30 2.31
N ILE A 81 -21.85 -8.76 3.08
CA ILE A 81 -22.12 -7.32 3.12
C ILE A 81 -20.93 -6.56 3.70
N GLY A 82 -20.34 -7.07 4.79
CA GLY A 82 -19.13 -6.48 5.38
C GLY A 82 -17.94 -6.52 4.42
N VAL A 83 -17.75 -7.62 3.70
CA VAL A 83 -16.71 -7.75 2.68
C VAL A 83 -16.90 -6.73 1.57
N ILE A 84 -18.10 -6.64 0.98
CA ILE A 84 -18.40 -5.68 -0.09
C ILE A 84 -18.17 -4.24 0.41
N ALA A 85 -18.66 -3.91 1.61
CA ALA A 85 -18.45 -2.58 2.20
C ALA A 85 -16.96 -2.27 2.41
N GLY A 86 -16.19 -3.23 2.95
CA GLY A 86 -14.74 -3.09 3.13
C GLY A 86 -14.00 -2.87 1.80
N LEU A 87 -14.31 -3.66 0.77
CA LEU A 87 -13.70 -3.49 -0.56
C LEU A 87 -14.03 -2.14 -1.17
N LEU A 88 -15.28 -1.68 -1.06
CA LEU A 88 -15.69 -0.36 -1.57
C LEU A 88 -14.98 0.78 -0.81
N LEU A 89 -14.88 0.69 0.52
CA LEU A 89 -14.16 1.67 1.33
C LEU A 89 -12.66 1.70 1.00
N GLY A 90 -12.04 0.53 0.84
CA GLY A 90 -10.64 0.42 0.43
C GLY A 90 -10.40 1.03 -0.95
N GLN A 91 -11.26 0.72 -1.94
CA GLN A 91 -11.16 1.28 -3.28
C GLN A 91 -11.38 2.81 -3.29
N PHE A 92 -12.35 3.29 -2.51
CA PHE A 92 -12.58 4.73 -2.36
C PHE A 92 -11.36 5.42 -1.75
N HIS A 93 -10.76 4.82 -0.71
CA HIS A 93 -9.54 5.36 -0.10
C HIS A 93 -8.38 5.40 -1.09
N VAL A 94 -8.21 4.34 -1.92
CA VAL A 94 -7.22 4.32 -3.01
C VAL A 94 -7.41 5.47 -3.98
N TRP A 95 -8.64 5.79 -4.40
CA TRP A 95 -8.88 6.95 -5.26
C TRP A 95 -8.60 8.25 -4.53
N TRP A 96 -9.15 8.40 -3.32
CA TRP A 96 -9.03 9.61 -2.52
C TRP A 96 -7.56 9.99 -2.27
N ARG A 97 -6.70 9.04 -1.89
CA ARG A 97 -5.28 9.33 -1.62
C ARG A 97 -4.47 9.77 -2.86
N HIS A 98 -5.01 9.64 -4.07
CA HIS A 98 -4.36 10.10 -5.31
C HIS A 98 -4.91 11.43 -5.85
N VAL A 99 -5.88 12.06 -5.19
CA VAL A 99 -6.50 13.30 -5.71
C VAL A 99 -5.63 14.55 -5.60
N ILE A 100 -4.48 14.50 -4.91
CA ILE A 100 -3.53 15.65 -4.86
C ILE A 100 -3.05 16.05 -6.24
N ALA A 101 -2.90 15.09 -7.15
CA ALA A 101 -2.49 15.40 -8.52
C ALA A 101 -3.51 16.30 -9.26
N LEU A 102 -4.77 16.32 -8.80
CA LEU A 102 -5.86 17.16 -9.30
C LEU A 102 -5.95 18.53 -8.57
N GLY A 103 -4.98 18.87 -7.71
CA GLY A 103 -4.96 20.12 -6.95
C GLY A 103 -5.76 20.08 -5.64
N TRP A 104 -6.16 18.88 -5.18
CA TRP A 104 -6.84 18.73 -3.89
C TRP A 104 -5.93 19.06 -2.70
N GLN A 105 -6.52 19.65 -1.66
CA GLN A 105 -5.92 19.79 -0.33
C GLN A 105 -6.92 19.37 0.74
N THR A 106 -6.52 18.46 1.63
CA THR A 106 -7.40 17.91 2.66
C THR A 106 -7.72 18.99 3.71
N PRO A 107 -9.02 19.24 3.99
CA PRO A 107 -9.42 20.22 5.00
C PRO A 107 -8.87 19.88 6.39
N LYS A 108 -8.50 20.90 7.19
CA LYS A 108 -7.91 20.70 8.53
C LYS A 108 -8.72 19.79 9.46
N PRO A 109 -10.07 19.89 9.54
CA PRO A 109 -10.85 18.98 10.39
C PRO A 109 -10.72 17.51 9.96
N VAL A 110 -10.66 17.27 8.65
CA VAL A 110 -10.47 15.92 8.08
C VAL A 110 -9.07 15.41 8.40
N VAL A 111 -8.03 16.26 8.32
CA VAL A 111 -6.67 15.90 8.73
C VAL A 111 -6.63 15.48 10.20
N ILE A 112 -7.26 16.25 11.10
CA ILE A 112 -7.30 15.94 12.53
C ILE A 112 -8.01 14.59 12.77
N LEU A 113 -9.14 14.36 12.08
CA LEU A 113 -9.86 13.09 12.18
C LEU A 113 -9.01 11.92 11.67
N CYS A 114 -8.32 12.09 10.54
CA CYS A 114 -7.45 11.05 9.99
C CYS A 114 -6.27 10.75 10.92
N GLN A 115 -5.68 11.77 11.54
CA GLN A 115 -4.62 11.57 12.54
C GLN A 115 -5.11 10.77 13.74
N PHE A 116 -6.32 11.08 14.25
CA PHE A 116 -6.92 10.36 15.37
C PHE A 116 -7.26 8.91 15.01
N LEU A 117 -7.74 8.66 13.79
CA LEU A 117 -8.11 7.34 13.29
C LEU A 117 -6.94 6.59 12.63
N PHE A 118 -5.75 7.18 12.62
CA PHE A 118 -4.56 6.67 11.93
C PHE A 118 -4.79 6.38 10.44
N ILE A 119 -5.58 7.20 9.73
CA ILE A 119 -5.86 7.04 8.31
C ILE A 119 -4.84 7.85 7.48
N THR A 120 -4.28 7.23 6.45
CA THR A 120 -3.36 7.86 5.50
C THR A 120 -4.10 8.91 4.68
N THR A 121 -3.65 10.17 4.73
CA THR A 121 -4.21 11.25 3.91
C THR A 121 -3.58 11.29 2.51
N PRO A 122 -4.23 11.96 1.53
CA PRO A 122 -3.62 12.20 0.23
C PRO A 122 -2.22 12.81 0.31
N GLU A 123 -1.99 13.74 1.24
CA GLU A 123 -0.70 14.44 1.41
C GLU A 123 0.40 13.49 1.89
N GLN A 124 0.07 12.60 2.83
CA GLN A 124 1.00 11.60 3.33
C GLN A 124 1.36 10.59 2.24
N HIS A 125 0.36 10.12 1.48
CA HIS A 125 0.57 9.22 0.35
C HIS A 125 1.38 9.89 -0.77
N TRP A 126 1.13 11.17 -1.04
CA TRP A 126 1.91 11.93 -2.01
C TRP A 126 3.37 12.13 -1.56
N LEU A 127 3.61 12.34 -0.26
CA LEU A 127 4.96 12.38 0.29
C LEU A 127 5.70 11.06 0.05
N HIS A 128 5.03 9.91 0.18
CA HIS A 128 5.60 8.61 -0.18
C HIS A 128 5.98 8.55 -1.67
N HIS A 129 5.12 9.06 -2.55
CA HIS A 129 5.40 9.17 -3.99
C HIS A 129 6.60 10.07 -4.34
N GLN A 130 6.90 11.05 -3.50
CA GLN A 130 8.08 11.91 -3.63
C GLN A 130 9.33 11.30 -2.99
N LYS A 131 9.15 10.58 -1.88
CA LYS A 131 10.20 9.98 -1.07
C LYS A 131 9.82 8.54 -0.77
N THR A 132 10.27 7.62 -1.62
CA THR A 132 9.91 6.18 -1.62
C THR A 132 10.24 5.41 -0.33
N ASN A 133 10.94 6.04 0.62
CA ASN A 133 11.35 5.43 1.89
C ASN A 133 10.51 5.90 3.11
N VAL A 134 9.44 6.68 2.92
CA VAL A 134 8.57 7.22 4.00
C VAL A 134 7.09 7.13 3.62
N GLY A 135 6.16 7.24 4.57
CA GLY A 135 4.72 7.24 4.28
C GLY A 135 4.15 5.88 3.85
N PHE A 136 4.63 4.80 4.45
CA PHE A 136 4.07 3.45 4.26
C PHE A 136 2.75 3.27 5.03
N GLY A 137 1.94 2.32 4.57
CA GLY A 137 0.59 2.08 5.05
C GLY A 137 -0.42 2.57 4.02
N ASP A 138 -1.09 1.64 3.34
CA ASP A 138 -1.99 2.02 2.25
C ASP A 138 -3.20 2.79 2.77
N ILE A 139 -3.72 2.36 3.91
CA ILE A 139 -4.88 2.94 4.58
C ILE A 139 -4.49 3.44 5.97
N PHE A 140 -3.66 2.69 6.70
CA PHE A 140 -3.34 2.94 8.10
C PHE A 140 -1.90 3.41 8.31
N THR A 141 -1.75 4.57 8.94
CA THR A 141 -0.45 5.22 9.18
C THR A 141 0.39 4.52 10.24
N PHE A 142 -0.21 3.75 11.14
CA PHE A 142 0.54 3.02 12.18
C PHE A 142 1.43 1.91 11.60
N PHE A 143 1.22 1.48 10.35
CA PHE A 143 2.12 0.56 9.66
C PHE A 143 3.43 1.20 9.20
N GLU A 144 3.57 2.53 9.25
CA GLU A 144 4.75 3.22 8.74
C GLU A 144 6.06 2.76 9.41
N GLN A 145 6.10 2.75 10.75
CA GLN A 145 7.33 2.42 11.49
C GLN A 145 7.73 0.95 11.35
N PRO A 146 6.80 -0.02 11.49
CA PRO A 146 7.13 -1.41 11.20
C PRO A 146 7.55 -1.60 9.72
N ALA A 147 6.92 -0.92 8.76
CA ALA A 147 7.26 -1.02 7.35
C ALA A 147 8.68 -0.51 7.05
N LYS A 148 9.09 0.62 7.64
CA LYS A 148 10.47 1.12 7.54
C LYS A 148 11.48 0.13 8.12
N THR A 149 11.14 -0.50 9.24
CA THR A 149 12.01 -1.51 9.88
C THR A 149 12.14 -2.73 8.98
N TRP A 150 11.01 -3.21 8.45
CA TRP A 150 10.96 -4.33 7.52
C TRP A 150 11.77 -4.07 6.24
N MET A 151 11.60 -2.91 5.64
CA MET A 151 12.34 -2.46 4.47
C MET A 151 13.86 -2.43 4.71
N ARG A 152 14.32 -1.96 5.87
CA ARG A 152 15.75 -1.99 6.24
C ARG A 152 16.25 -3.42 6.32
N TRP A 153 15.50 -4.31 6.95
CA TRP A 153 15.86 -5.72 7.06
C TRP A 153 15.94 -6.40 5.68
N LEU A 154 14.95 -6.19 4.81
CA LEU A 154 14.96 -6.74 3.46
C LEU A 154 16.11 -6.20 2.61
N ARG A 155 16.51 -4.94 2.78
CA ARG A 155 17.71 -4.39 2.12
C ARG A 155 18.99 -5.09 2.56
N LEU A 156 19.12 -5.37 3.86
CA LEU A 156 20.25 -6.16 4.38
C LEU A 156 20.24 -7.58 3.80
N LEU A 157 19.07 -8.22 3.76
CA LEU A 157 18.91 -9.54 3.13
C LEU A 157 19.32 -9.50 1.65
N ARG A 158 18.89 -8.49 0.89
CA ARG A 158 19.26 -8.31 -0.53
C ARG A 158 20.78 -8.20 -0.71
N ILE A 159 21.46 -7.47 0.16
CA ILE A 159 22.93 -7.33 0.12
C ILE A 159 23.58 -8.68 0.42
N HIS A 160 23.14 -9.38 1.46
CA HIS A 160 23.68 -10.69 1.83
C HIS A 160 23.50 -11.73 0.73
N LEU A 161 22.34 -11.75 0.05
CA LEU A 161 22.09 -12.65 -1.07
C LEU A 161 22.92 -12.32 -2.32
N ARG A 162 23.30 -11.05 -2.53
CA ARG A 162 24.13 -10.60 -3.67
C ARG A 162 25.62 -10.81 -3.44
N TYR A 163 26.05 -10.73 -2.19
CA TYR A 163 27.44 -10.96 -1.76
C TYR A 163 27.44 -12.03 -0.69
N PRO A 164 27.18 -13.30 -1.03
CA PRO A 164 27.35 -14.39 -0.08
C PRO A 164 28.79 -14.31 0.43
N SER A 165 28.94 -14.20 1.75
CA SER A 165 30.25 -14.21 2.39
C SER A 165 30.97 -15.47 1.92
N VAL A 166 32.07 -15.34 1.19
CA VAL A 166 32.88 -16.49 0.77
C VAL A 166 33.38 -17.15 2.07
N PRO A 167 32.95 -18.37 2.40
CA PRO A 167 33.50 -19.08 3.55
C PRO A 167 34.88 -19.58 3.12
N GLY A 168 35.94 -18.92 3.57
CA GLY A 168 37.31 -19.42 3.30
C GLY A 168 38.46 -18.41 3.20
N ALA A 169 38.31 -17.15 3.59
CA ALA A 169 39.44 -16.24 3.72
C ALA A 169 39.79 -16.03 5.21
N SER A 170 40.32 -17.08 5.85
CA SER A 170 41.10 -16.94 7.08
C SER A 170 42.58 -16.95 6.69
N ASN A 171 43.28 -15.87 7.03
CA ASN A 171 44.75 -15.74 6.94
C ASN A 171 45.48 -16.83 7.72
#